data_AF-A0A139D5Q2-F1
#
_entry.id   AF-A0A139D5Q2-F1
#
_cell.length_a   1.000
_cell.length_b   1.000
_cell.length_c   1.000
_cell.angle_alpha   90.00
_cell.angle_beta   90.00
_cell.angle_gamma   90.00
#
_symmetry.space_group_name_H-M   'P 1'
#
loop_
_entity.id
_entity.type
_entity.pdbx_description
1 polymer ?
#
loop_
_entity_poly.entity_id
_entity_poly.type
_entity_poly.pdbx_seq_one_letter_code
_entity_poly.pdbx_strand_id
1 'polypeptide(L)'
;GWTPGEEFGWMPVPESEGTFIVITDTFGLPKGAPNPENAKKWLKTIASVEGQDTFNPIKGSIPARLDADKSKYDPYLTSAMEDFAEDTLSPSIAHGSAAPEGFITALNDTINEFITTGDVDEAFENFQKNHEEYVQ
;
A
#
# COMPACT_ATOMS: atom_id res chain seq x y z
N GLY A 1 -18.88 -10.17 4.43
CA GLY A 1 -18.81 -8.73 4.19
C GLY A 1 -19.90 -8.36 3.20
N TRP A 2 -19.79 -7.20 2.57
CA TRP A 2 -20.59 -6.87 1.38
C TRP A 2 -20.10 -7.65 0.16
N THR A 3 -20.97 -7.81 -0.83
CA THR A 3 -20.77 -8.62 -2.03
C THR A 3 -20.34 -7.72 -3.19
N PRO A 4 -19.10 -7.84 -3.70
CA PRO A 4 -18.63 -7.06 -4.83
C PRO A 4 -19.47 -7.35 -6.09
N GLY A 5 -19.86 -6.29 -6.82
CA GLY A 5 -20.70 -6.37 -8.02
C GLY A 5 -22.20 -6.39 -7.74
N GLU A 6 -22.63 -6.53 -6.47
CA GLU A 6 -24.03 -6.47 -6.07
C GLU A 6 -24.28 -5.29 -5.12
N GLU A 7 -23.54 -5.25 -4.00
CA GLU A 7 -23.72 -4.24 -2.94
C GLU A 7 -22.76 -3.06 -3.10
N PHE A 8 -21.63 -3.27 -3.80
CA PHE A 8 -20.69 -2.21 -4.14
C PHE A 8 -19.94 -2.51 -5.45
N GLY A 9 -19.39 -1.47 -6.07
CA GLY A 9 -18.47 -1.57 -7.21
C GLY A 9 -17.14 -0.89 -6.91
N TRP A 10 -16.21 -0.99 -7.86
CA TRP A 10 -14.89 -0.37 -7.81
C TRP A 10 -14.50 0.16 -9.18
N MET A 11 -13.63 1.16 -9.19
CA MET A 11 -12.98 1.70 -10.37
C MET A 11 -11.66 2.36 -9.94
N PRO A 12 -10.68 2.49 -10.84
CA PRO A 12 -9.53 3.36 -10.59
C PRO A 12 -10.00 4.79 -10.30
N VAL A 13 -9.16 5.55 -9.59
CA VAL A 13 -9.40 6.99 -9.44
C VAL A 13 -9.38 7.62 -10.85
N PRO A 14 -10.27 8.58 -11.17
CA PRO A 14 -10.26 9.20 -12.48
C PRO A 14 -8.87 9.69 -12.88
N GLU A 15 -8.50 9.46 -14.14
CA GLU A 15 -7.19 9.81 -14.72
C GLU A 15 -6.02 8.95 -14.21
N SER A 16 -6.30 7.87 -13.47
CA SER A 16 -5.28 6.90 -13.01
C SER A 16 -5.38 5.53 -13.69
N GLU A 17 -6.17 5.39 -14.75
CA GLU A 17 -6.29 4.14 -15.51
C GLU A 17 -4.92 3.67 -16.03
N GLY A 18 -4.62 2.37 -15.90
CA GLY A 18 -3.34 1.80 -16.32
C GLY A 18 -2.19 2.01 -15.32
N THR A 19 -2.48 2.56 -14.13
CA THR A 19 -1.53 2.71 -13.03
C THR A 19 -2.05 2.03 -11.76
N PHE A 20 -1.27 1.09 -11.23
CA PHE A 20 -1.53 0.49 -9.93
C PHE A 20 -0.63 1.14 -8.88
N ILE A 21 -1.23 1.90 -7.95
CA ILE A 21 -0.49 2.49 -6.83
C ILE A 21 -0.28 1.42 -5.74
N VAL A 22 0.94 0.92 -5.62
CA VAL A 22 1.30 -0.21 -4.76
C VAL A 22 1.71 0.25 -3.36
N ILE A 23 1.21 -0.45 -2.35
CA ILE A 23 1.78 -0.54 -1.00
C ILE A 23 1.95 -2.03 -0.65
N THR A 24 2.99 -2.36 0.11
CA THR A 24 3.18 -3.69 0.71
C THR A 24 3.29 -3.62 2.24
N ASP A 25 2.37 -4.27 2.95
CA ASP A 25 2.52 -4.52 4.39
C ASP A 25 3.60 -5.57 4.62
N THR A 26 4.64 -5.25 5.41
CA THR A 26 5.77 -6.15 5.66
C THR A 26 6.05 -6.34 7.15
N PHE A 27 6.57 -7.52 7.50
CA PHE A 27 7.01 -7.84 8.85
C PHE A 27 8.49 -8.20 8.84
N GLY A 28 9.26 -7.55 9.72
CA GLY A 28 10.68 -7.80 9.92
C GLY A 28 10.99 -8.57 11.20
N LEU A 29 12.23 -9.05 11.31
CA LEU A 29 12.81 -9.54 12.55
C LEU A 29 13.88 -8.56 13.05
N PRO A 30 13.59 -7.73 14.07
CA PRO A 30 14.58 -6.84 14.66
C PRO A 30 15.78 -7.60 15.23
N LYS A 31 16.97 -7.04 15.07
CA LYS A 31 18.19 -7.58 15.71
C LYS A 31 18.02 -7.56 17.23
N GLY A 32 18.38 -8.66 17.89
CA GLY A 32 18.29 -8.78 19.35
C GLY A 32 16.86 -8.97 19.89
N ALA A 33 15.87 -9.27 19.04
CA ALA A 33 14.52 -9.58 19.50
C ALA A 33 14.55 -10.71 20.56
N PRO A 34 13.75 -10.62 21.63
CA PRO A 34 13.82 -11.56 22.76
C PRO A 34 13.39 -12.99 22.40
N ASN A 35 12.63 -13.17 21.33
CA ASN A 35 12.09 -14.47 20.89
C ASN A 35 12.30 -14.68 19.37
N PRO A 36 13.55 -14.77 18.89
CA PRO A 36 13.84 -14.75 17.45
C PRO A 36 13.31 -15.98 16.72
N GLU A 37 13.26 -17.14 17.37
CA GLU A 37 12.74 -18.37 16.76
C GLU A 37 11.22 -18.33 16.58
N ASN A 38 10.48 -17.73 17.51
CA ASN A 38 9.04 -17.54 17.34
C ASN A 38 8.74 -16.51 16.24
N ALA A 39 9.53 -15.44 16.16
CA ALA A 39 9.42 -14.49 15.07
C ALA A 39 9.70 -15.14 13.70
N LYS A 40 10.74 -15.99 13.59
CA LYS A 40 10.99 -16.76 12.36
C LYS A 40 9.82 -17.68 11.99
N LYS A 41 9.20 -18.35 12.97
CA LYS A 41 8.00 -19.18 12.72
C LYS A 41 6.84 -18.32 12.20
N TRP A 42 6.59 -17.17 12.82
CA TRP A 42 5.59 -16.21 12.36
C TRP A 42 5.86 -15.77 10.92
N LEU A 43 7.08 -15.32 10.61
CA LEU A 43 7.48 -14.90 9.27
C LEU A 43 7.29 -16.00 8.23
N LYS A 44 7.60 -17.25 8.58
CA LYS A 44 7.33 -18.41 7.70
C LYS A 44 5.84 -18.63 7.46
N THR A 45 5.01 -18.49 8.50
CA THR A 45 3.55 -18.63 8.38
C THR A 45 2.97 -17.58 7.45
N ILE A 46 3.26 -16.29 7.68
CA ILE A 46 2.69 -15.21 6.87
C ILE A 46 3.25 -15.15 5.44
N ALA A 47 4.43 -15.73 5.20
CA ALA A 47 5.02 -15.83 3.87
C ALA A 47 4.61 -17.10 3.10
N SER A 48 3.79 -17.97 3.71
CA SER A 48 3.30 -19.20 3.08
C SER A 48 2.07 -18.94 2.19
N VAL A 49 1.82 -19.82 1.23
CA VAL A 49 0.59 -19.80 0.43
C VAL A 49 -0.63 -19.87 1.34
N GLU A 50 -0.66 -20.84 2.27
CA GLU A 50 -1.75 -21.02 3.22
C GLU A 50 -2.02 -19.75 4.05
N GLY A 51 -0.98 -19.13 4.57
CA GLY A 51 -1.10 -17.90 5.37
C GLY A 51 -1.66 -16.75 4.56
N GLN A 52 -1.13 -16.52 3.35
CA GLN A 52 -1.57 -15.42 2.49
C GLN A 52 -2.99 -15.65 1.94
N ASP A 53 -3.31 -16.86 1.50
CA ASP A 53 -4.65 -17.23 1.02
C ASP A 53 -5.72 -17.19 2.10
N THR A 54 -5.33 -17.33 3.37
CA THR A 54 -6.25 -17.21 4.49
C THR A 54 -6.47 -15.75 4.87
N PHE A 55 -5.40 -14.95 4.87
CA PHE A 55 -5.43 -13.58 5.36
C PHE A 55 -5.93 -12.57 4.32
N ASN A 56 -5.39 -12.61 3.10
CA ASN A 56 -5.61 -11.57 2.08
C ASN A 56 -7.08 -11.43 1.63
N PRO A 57 -7.85 -12.52 1.42
CA PRO A 57 -9.26 -12.40 1.08
C PRO A 57 -10.10 -11.66 2.14
N ILE A 58 -9.72 -11.79 3.42
CA ILE A 58 -10.40 -11.11 4.53
C ILE A 58 -9.94 -9.65 4.64
N LYS A 59 -8.65 -9.41 4.41
CA LYS A 59 -8.01 -8.10 4.51
C LYS A 59 -8.42 -7.15 3.37
N GLY A 60 -8.87 -7.70 2.24
CA GLY A 60 -9.14 -6.94 1.02
C GLY A 60 -7.87 -6.59 0.24
N SER A 61 -6.82 -7.39 0.39
CA SER A 61 -5.55 -7.26 -0.34
C SER A 61 -5.33 -8.45 -1.27
N ILE A 62 -4.43 -8.31 -2.23
CA ILE A 62 -3.93 -9.41 -3.05
C ILE A 62 -2.68 -10.04 -2.40
N PRO A 63 -2.36 -11.31 -2.66
CA PRO A 63 -1.19 -11.96 -2.11
C PRO A 63 0.09 -11.43 -2.76
N ALA A 64 1.16 -11.31 -1.98
CA ALA A 64 2.50 -11.03 -2.50
C ALA A 64 3.12 -12.25 -3.22
N ARG A 65 2.55 -13.44 -3.00
CA ARG A 65 2.96 -14.69 -3.66
C ARG A 65 2.29 -14.84 -5.02
N LEU A 66 3.04 -15.35 -5.99
CA LEU A 66 2.55 -15.64 -7.34
C LEU A 66 1.83 -16.99 -7.48
N ASP A 67 1.95 -17.87 -6.48
CA ASP A 67 1.38 -19.23 -6.45
C ASP A 67 0.17 -19.35 -5.49
N ALA A 68 -0.52 -18.23 -5.27
CA ALA A 68 -1.76 -18.19 -4.50
C ALA A 68 -2.92 -18.88 -5.21
N ASP A 69 -3.86 -19.44 -4.44
CA ASP A 69 -5.08 -20.02 -4.99
C ASP A 69 -6.12 -18.93 -5.28
N LYS A 70 -6.14 -18.45 -6.53
CA LYS A 70 -7.06 -17.40 -7.00
C LYS A 70 -8.54 -17.71 -6.72
N SER A 71 -8.93 -18.99 -6.59
CA SER A 71 -10.33 -19.35 -6.32
C SER A 71 -10.84 -18.92 -4.94
N LYS A 72 -9.93 -18.54 -4.03
CA LYS A 72 -10.25 -18.03 -2.69
C LYS A 72 -10.51 -16.53 -2.64
N TYR A 73 -10.29 -15.83 -3.75
CA TYR A 73 -10.41 -14.38 -3.84
C TYR A 73 -11.71 -14.01 -4.55
N ASP A 74 -12.34 -12.94 -4.08
CA ASP A 74 -13.59 -12.47 -4.67
C ASP A 74 -13.32 -11.79 -6.04
N PRO A 75 -14.37 -11.40 -6.78
CA PRO A 75 -14.20 -10.76 -8.08
C PRO A 75 -13.40 -9.44 -8.02
N TYR A 76 -13.48 -8.68 -6.94
CA TYR A 76 -12.70 -7.46 -6.76
C TYR A 76 -11.21 -7.77 -6.64
N LEU A 77 -10.86 -8.71 -5.77
CA LEU A 77 -9.46 -9.09 -5.54
C LEU A 77 -8.86 -9.80 -6.76
N THR A 78 -9.68 -10.54 -7.52
CA THR A 78 -9.23 -11.12 -8.79
C THR A 78 -8.95 -10.03 -9.83
N SER A 79 -9.84 -9.03 -9.96
CA SER A 79 -9.60 -7.84 -10.79
C SER A 79 -8.32 -7.11 -10.36
N ALA A 80 -8.11 -6.89 -9.06
CA ALA A 80 -6.91 -6.23 -8.57
C ALA A 80 -5.62 -7.04 -8.84
N MET A 81 -5.68 -8.38 -8.87
CA MET A 81 -4.53 -9.20 -9.28
C MET A 81 -4.21 -9.07 -10.77
N GLU A 82 -5.24 -8.89 -11.60
CA GLU A 82 -5.09 -8.66 -13.05
C GLU A 82 -4.50 -7.27 -13.29
N ASP A 83 -5.08 -6.23 -12.69
CA ASP A 83 -4.58 -4.85 -12.76
C ASP A 83 -3.11 -4.79 -12.29
N PHE A 84 -2.77 -5.41 -11.16
CA PHE A 84 -1.39 -5.46 -10.68
C PHE A 84 -0.41 -6.14 -11.67
N ALA A 85 -0.89 -7.10 -12.46
CA ALA A 85 -0.05 -7.82 -13.43
C ALA A 85 0.13 -7.06 -14.75
N GLU A 86 -0.82 -6.20 -15.12
CA GLU A 86 -0.88 -5.54 -16.41
C GLU A 86 -0.49 -4.05 -16.36
N ASP A 87 -0.79 -3.36 -15.25
CA ASP A 87 -0.62 -1.92 -15.11
C ASP A 87 0.81 -1.51 -14.78
N THR A 88 1.08 -0.21 -14.96
CA THR A 88 2.30 0.41 -14.47
C THR A 88 2.27 0.51 -12.96
N LEU A 89 3.22 -0.12 -12.29
CA LEU A 89 3.32 -0.08 -10.83
C LEU A 89 3.98 1.23 -10.38
N SER A 90 3.28 1.98 -9.52
CA SER A 90 3.79 3.20 -8.90
C SER A 90 3.79 3.05 -7.37
N PRO A 91 4.88 3.38 -6.65
CA PRO A 91 4.89 3.26 -5.21
C PRO A 91 3.99 4.32 -4.57
N SER A 92 3.20 3.93 -3.57
CA SER A 92 2.37 4.87 -2.83
C SER A 92 3.21 5.78 -1.92
N ILE A 93 3.07 7.10 -2.10
CA ILE A 93 3.69 8.07 -1.18
C ILE A 93 2.96 8.18 0.15
N ALA A 94 1.62 8.19 0.13
CA ALA A 94 0.79 8.31 1.33
C ALA A 94 0.96 7.13 2.29
N HIS A 95 1.48 6.01 1.79
CA HIS A 95 1.66 4.80 2.58
C HIS A 95 3.14 4.34 2.65
N GLY A 96 4.10 5.25 2.58
CA GLY A 96 5.48 4.94 2.92
C GLY A 96 6.30 4.18 1.88
N SER A 97 5.75 3.91 0.70
CA SER A 97 6.45 3.13 -0.34
C SER A 97 7.33 4.00 -1.23
N ALA A 98 6.98 5.28 -1.44
CA ALA A 98 7.68 6.14 -2.39
C ALA A 98 8.78 7.03 -1.78
N ALA A 99 8.72 7.32 -0.48
CA ALA A 99 9.60 8.31 0.15
C ALA A 99 9.90 7.97 1.63
N PRO A 100 10.97 8.54 2.21
CA PRO A 100 11.29 8.40 3.63
C PRO A 100 10.22 9.00 4.55
N GLU A 101 10.08 8.45 5.75
CA GLU A 101 9.09 8.88 6.76
C GLU A 101 9.17 10.37 7.11
N GLY A 102 10.38 10.93 7.17
CA GLY A 102 10.59 12.35 7.44
C GLY A 102 9.95 13.24 6.37
N PHE A 103 10.11 12.89 5.09
CA PHE A 103 9.47 13.60 3.99
C PHE A 103 7.94 13.48 4.06
N ILE A 104 7.43 12.27 4.32
CA ILE A 104 5.98 12.01 4.37
C ILE A 104 5.33 12.80 5.51
N THR A 105 5.98 12.87 6.68
CA THR A 105 5.51 13.68 7.80
C THR A 105 5.40 15.15 7.40
N ALA A 106 6.47 15.72 6.83
CA ALA A 106 6.48 17.11 6.41
C ALA A 106 5.47 17.40 5.27
N LEU A 107 5.31 16.47 4.33
CA LEU A 107 4.32 16.55 3.26
C LEU A 107 2.89 16.57 3.81
N ASN A 108 2.58 15.73 4.82
CA ASN A 108 1.26 15.72 5.45
C ASN A 108 0.96 17.05 6.15
N ASP A 109 1.94 17.67 6.81
CA ASP A 109 1.79 18.99 7.41
C ASP A 109 1.47 20.05 6.34
N THR A 110 2.22 20.05 5.23
CA THR A 110 1.94 20.94 4.08
C THR A 110 0.54 20.73 3.50
N ILE A 111 0.09 19.48 3.34
CA ILE A 111 -1.26 19.18 2.83
C ILE A 111 -2.34 19.66 3.82
N ASN A 112 -2.16 19.47 5.13
CA ASN A 112 -3.11 19.91 6.14
C ASN A 112 -3.25 21.45 6.18
N GLU A 113 -2.13 22.15 6.06
CA GLU A 113 -2.11 23.60 5.93
C GLU A 113 -2.85 24.03 4.65
N PHE A 114 -2.50 23.44 3.50
CA PHE A 114 -3.13 23.73 2.23
C PHE A 114 -4.65 23.53 2.24
N ILE A 115 -5.15 22.44 2.83
CA ILE A 115 -6.59 22.17 2.95
C ILE A 115 -7.30 23.26 3.80
N THR A 116 -6.58 23.89 4.72
CA THR A 116 -7.11 24.94 5.59
C THR A 116 -7.04 26.33 4.94
N THR A 117 -5.93 26.66 4.26
CA THR A 117 -5.68 27.99 3.71
C THR A 117 -6.13 28.14 2.26
N GLY A 118 -6.04 27.06 1.48
CA GLY A 118 -6.20 27.07 0.02
C GLY A 118 -5.04 27.75 -0.72
N ASP A 119 -3.92 28.05 -0.04
CA ASP A 119 -2.77 28.74 -0.64
C ASP A 119 -1.88 27.76 -1.42
N VAL A 120 -2.02 27.78 -2.74
CA VAL A 120 -1.30 26.87 -3.64
C VAL A 120 0.19 27.21 -3.72
N ASP A 121 0.55 28.49 -3.68
CA ASP A 121 1.93 28.94 -3.84
C ASP A 121 2.73 28.55 -2.60
N GLU A 122 2.18 28.82 -1.41
CA GLU A 122 2.79 28.41 -0.13
C GLU A 122 2.92 26.88 -0.04
N ALA A 123 1.90 26.12 -0.46
CA ALA A 123 1.96 24.67 -0.47
C ALA A 123 3.06 24.13 -1.40
N PHE A 124 3.23 24.75 -2.58
CA PHE A 124 4.26 24.35 -3.53
C PHE A 124 5.67 24.70 -3.03
N GLU A 125 5.87 25.89 -2.46
CA GLU A 125 7.14 26.29 -1.86
C GLU A 125 7.54 25.36 -0.71
N ASN A 126 6.59 25.03 0.18
CA ASN A 126 6.81 24.11 1.29
C ASN A 126 7.14 22.69 0.81
N PHE A 127 6.45 22.21 -0.25
CA PHE A 127 6.77 20.93 -0.87
C PHE A 127 8.22 20.88 -1.37
N GLN A 128 8.67 21.92 -2.10
CA GLN A 128 10.03 21.97 -2.65
C GLN A 128 11.08 21.95 -1.53
N LYS A 129 10.86 22.75 -0.48
CA LYS A 129 11.74 22.79 0.69
C LYS A 129 11.83 21.42 1.39
N ASN A 130 10.69 20.76 1.61
CA ASN A 130 10.65 19.44 2.23
C ASN A 130 11.41 18.41 1.37
N HIS A 131 11.30 18.51 0.04
CA HIS A 131 12.00 17.60 -0.86
C HIS A 131 13.52 17.79 -0.78
N GLU A 132 14.00 19.03 -0.76
CA GLU A 132 15.42 19.35 -0.57
C GLU A 132 15.96 18.87 0.79
N GLU A 133 15.16 18.91 1.85
CA GLU A 133 15.60 18.54 3.20
C GLU A 133 15.65 17.02 3.42
N TYR A 134 14.68 16.28 2.90
CA TYR A 134 14.48 14.87 3.25
C TYR A 134 14.80 13.87 2.13
N VAL A 135 14.88 14.32 0.87
CA VAL A 135 15.02 13.44 -0.30
C VAL A 135 16.34 13.66 -1.05
N GLN A 136 16.80 14.91 -1.17
CA GLN A 136 18.11 15.24 -1.76
C GLN A 136 19.25 15.16 -0.74
#